data_AF-A0A8T6VFL6-F1
#
_entry.id   AF-A0A8T6VFL6-F1
#
_cell.length_a   1.000
_cell.length_b   1.000
_cell.length_c   1.000
_cell.angle_alpha   90.00
_cell.angle_beta   90.00
_cell.angle_gamma   90.00
#
_symmetry.space_group_name_H-M   'P 1'
#
loop_
_entity.id
_entity.type
_entity.pdbx_description
1 polymer ?
#
loop_
_entity_poly.entity_id
_entity_poly.type
_entity_poly.pdbx_seq_one_letter_code
_entity_poly.pdbx_strand_id
1 'polypeptide(L)'
;MNGVASEAISVRQGQVAGSKQCAHGFVSGEERIILDFQAYIGAEEEYDSVTIEGVPPIRQKISPCVHGDLATTAAIVNSIPKVINAPPGLVTMKDLPLPSATPEDMRKT
;
A
#
# COMPACT_ATOMS: atom_id res chain seq x y z
N MET A 1 18.57 -27.53 5.43
CA MET A 1 17.61 -27.43 4.31
C MET A 1 16.40 -26.72 4.88
N ASN A 2 16.33 -25.39 4.80
CA ASN A 2 15.32 -24.66 5.54
C ASN A 2 14.32 -24.09 4.54
N GLY A 3 13.17 -24.77 4.41
CA GLY A 3 11.97 -24.18 3.80
C GLY A 3 11.28 -23.23 4.79
N VAL A 4 10.23 -22.58 4.33
CA VAL A 4 9.41 -21.64 5.13
C VAL A 4 7.98 -22.16 5.21
N ALA A 5 7.26 -21.84 6.28
CA ALA A 5 5.92 -22.36 6.50
C ALA A 5 5.04 -21.37 7.28
N SER A 6 3.74 -21.53 7.11
CA SER A 6 2.68 -20.94 7.92
C SER A 6 1.79 -22.09 8.43
N GLU A 7 0.71 -21.76 9.14
CA GLU A 7 -0.28 -22.76 9.54
C GLU A 7 -0.97 -23.43 8.34
N ALA A 8 -1.08 -22.75 7.20
CA ALA A 8 -1.84 -23.23 6.04
C ALA A 8 -0.97 -23.83 4.92
N ILE A 9 0.28 -23.37 4.75
CA ILE A 9 1.14 -23.79 3.64
C ILE A 9 2.61 -23.90 4.07
N SER A 10 3.32 -24.91 3.53
CA SER A 10 4.77 -25.05 3.62
C SER A 10 5.39 -24.97 2.22
N VAL A 11 6.44 -24.17 2.09
CA VAL A 11 7.18 -23.94 0.84
C VAL A 11 8.60 -24.47 1.00
N ARG A 12 8.96 -25.45 0.18
CA ARG A 12 10.31 -26.03 0.18
C ARG A 12 11.28 -25.16 -0.60
N GLN A 13 12.56 -25.27 -0.27
CA GLN A 13 13.62 -24.64 -1.03
C GLN A 13 13.52 -24.99 -2.53
N GLY A 14 13.63 -23.97 -3.39
CA GLY A 14 13.47 -24.10 -4.84
C GLY A 14 12.03 -23.97 -5.35
N GLN A 15 11.03 -23.85 -4.46
CA GLN A 15 9.66 -23.53 -4.84
C GLN A 15 9.38 -22.02 -4.76
N VAL A 16 8.32 -21.58 -5.43
CA VAL A 16 7.86 -20.19 -5.40
C VAL A 16 7.23 -19.90 -4.05
N ALA A 17 7.82 -18.96 -3.29
CA ALA A 17 7.36 -18.53 -1.98
C ALA A 17 6.43 -17.30 -2.00
N GLY A 18 6.29 -16.66 -3.16
CA GLY A 18 5.53 -15.43 -3.31
C GLY A 18 5.81 -14.75 -4.63
N SER A 19 5.72 -13.42 -4.65
CA SER A 19 5.93 -12.60 -5.84
C SER A 19 6.77 -11.36 -5.55
N LYS A 20 7.53 -10.95 -6.57
CA LYS A 20 8.14 -9.62 -6.68
C LYS A 20 7.60 -8.96 -7.93
N GLN A 21 7.09 -7.75 -7.80
CA GLN A 21 6.53 -6.96 -8.88
C GLN A 21 7.23 -5.61 -8.88
N CYS A 22 7.72 -5.18 -10.04
CA CYS A 22 8.36 -3.88 -10.19
C CYS A 22 7.67 -3.12 -11.31
N ALA A 23 7.32 -1.86 -11.05
CA ALA A 23 6.71 -0.96 -12.02
C ALA A 23 7.54 0.31 -12.13
N HIS A 24 7.73 0.77 -13.38
CA HIS A 24 8.56 1.91 -13.73
C HIS A 24 7.71 2.95 -14.47
N GLY A 25 7.63 4.15 -13.91
CA GLY A 25 6.92 5.29 -14.48
C GLY A 25 7.87 6.28 -15.14
N PHE A 26 7.63 6.60 -16.40
CA PHE A 26 8.48 7.48 -17.21
C PHE A 26 7.79 8.80 -17.55
N VAL A 27 8.54 9.90 -17.55
CA VAL A 27 8.11 11.21 -18.03
C VAL A 27 9.12 11.67 -19.07
N SER A 28 8.66 11.91 -20.30
CA SER A 28 9.53 12.32 -21.43
C SER A 28 10.72 11.36 -21.67
N GLY A 29 10.51 10.06 -21.46
CA GLY A 29 11.53 9.02 -21.65
C GLY A 29 12.49 8.84 -20.46
N GLU A 30 12.39 9.65 -19.41
CA GLU A 30 13.18 9.52 -18.19
C GLU A 30 12.38 8.82 -17.09
N GLU A 31 13.00 7.87 -16.39
CA GLU A 31 12.37 7.19 -15.25
C GLU A 31 12.22 8.14 -14.07
N ARG A 32 10.99 8.29 -13.55
CA ARG A 32 10.67 9.22 -12.45
C ARG A 32 10.08 8.54 -11.23
N ILE A 33 9.45 7.38 -11.39
CA ILE A 33 8.79 6.65 -10.30
C ILE A 33 9.15 5.19 -10.43
N ILE A 34 9.59 4.58 -9.32
CA ILE A 34 9.81 3.15 -9.19
C ILE A 34 8.91 2.65 -8.07
N LEU A 35 8.13 1.61 -8.34
CA LEU A 35 7.37 0.88 -7.34
C LEU A 35 7.93 -0.54 -7.28
N ASP A 36 8.50 -0.94 -6.14
CA ASP A 36 8.94 -2.31 -5.85
C ASP A 36 8.01 -2.90 -4.78
N PHE A 37 7.27 -3.94 -5.17
CA PHE A 37 6.37 -4.67 -4.29
C PHE A 37 6.83 -6.11 -4.13
N GLN A 38 7.00 -6.55 -2.90
CA GLN A 38 7.42 -7.90 -2.55
C GLN A 38 6.46 -8.46 -1.51
N ALA A 39 5.88 -9.61 -1.82
CA ALA A 39 5.02 -10.35 -0.91
C ALA A 39 5.35 -11.83 -0.99
N TYR A 40 5.90 -12.37 0.09
CA TYR A 40 6.32 -13.76 0.17
C TYR A 40 6.28 -14.26 1.61
N ILE A 41 6.07 -15.57 1.77
CA ILE A 41 6.03 -16.20 3.07
C ILE A 41 7.42 -16.23 3.72
N GLY A 42 7.48 -15.91 5.02
CA GLY A 42 8.74 -15.87 5.77
C GLY A 42 9.60 -14.65 5.48
N ALA A 43 8.99 -13.51 5.08
CA ALA A 43 9.70 -12.24 5.00
C ALA A 43 10.31 -11.87 6.36
N GLU A 44 11.62 -11.58 6.37
CA GLU A 44 12.35 -11.24 7.60
C GLU A 44 12.09 -9.79 8.04
N GLU A 45 11.90 -8.88 7.08
CA GLU A 45 11.53 -7.49 7.32
C GLU A 45 10.26 -7.12 6.55
N GLU A 46 9.25 -6.63 7.28
CA GLU A 46 8.03 -6.08 6.71
C GLU A 46 8.02 -4.56 6.89
N TYR A 47 7.86 -3.82 5.80
CA TYR A 47 7.77 -2.36 5.83
C TYR A 47 7.16 -1.79 4.55
N ASP A 48 6.60 -0.59 4.68
CA ASP A 48 6.35 0.31 3.55
C ASP A 48 7.43 1.38 3.56
N SER A 49 7.97 1.73 2.39
CA SER A 49 8.94 2.81 2.29
C SER A 49 8.66 3.73 1.11
N VAL A 50 8.88 5.02 1.33
CA VAL A 50 8.79 6.06 0.30
C VAL A 50 10.07 6.88 0.36
N THR A 51 10.77 6.93 -0.76
CA THR A 51 11.94 7.79 -0.96
C THR A 51 11.63 8.78 -2.06
N ILE A 52 11.84 10.07 -1.80
CA ILE A 52 11.72 11.14 -2.78
C ILE A 52 13.09 11.80 -2.89
N GLU A 53 13.72 11.63 -4.04
CA GLU A 53 14.98 12.30 -4.37
C GLU A 53 14.68 13.75 -4.80
N GLY A 54 15.30 14.71 -4.12
CA GLY A 54 15.00 16.14 -4.25
C GLY A 54 15.84 16.97 -3.28
N VAL A 55 15.48 18.24 -3.10
CA VAL A 55 16.18 19.14 -2.18
C VAL A 55 15.17 19.79 -1.21
N PRO A 56 15.12 19.38 0.07
CA PRO A 56 15.87 18.27 0.66
C PRO A 56 15.32 16.90 0.23
N PRO A 57 16.11 15.82 0.31
CA PRO A 57 15.61 14.47 0.09
C PRO A 57 14.67 14.05 1.24
N ILE A 58 13.63 13.27 0.92
CA ILE A 58 12.69 12.70 1.90
C ILE A 58 12.84 11.18 1.91
N ARG A 59 12.98 10.59 3.10
CA ARG A 59 13.01 9.14 3.31
C ARG A 59 12.06 8.79 4.45
N GLN A 60 11.00 8.06 4.14
CA GLN A 60 10.00 7.60 5.11
C GLN A 60 9.93 6.07 5.10
N LYS A 61 9.90 5.45 6.28
CA LYS A 61 9.68 4.01 6.46
C LYS A 61 8.62 3.81 7.55
N ILE A 62 7.64 2.95 7.28
CA ILE A 62 6.67 2.46 8.26
C ILE A 62 7.02 0.98 8.47
N SER A 63 7.27 0.57 9.72
CA SER A 63 7.60 -0.82 10.05
C SER A 63 6.96 -1.19 11.40
N PRO A 64 6.23 -2.33 11.49
CA PRO A 64 5.90 -3.24 10.38
C PRO A 64 5.06 -2.54 9.30
N CYS A 65 4.96 -3.13 8.10
CA CYS A 65 4.16 -2.52 7.03
C CYS A 65 2.71 -2.31 7.47
N VAL A 66 2.02 -1.41 6.79
CA VAL A 66 0.59 -1.21 7.02
C VAL A 66 -0.15 -2.50 6.68
N HIS A 67 -0.95 -3.00 7.62
CA HIS A 67 -1.69 -4.25 7.42
C HIS A 67 -2.73 -4.08 6.30
N GLY A 68 -2.53 -4.78 5.19
CA GLY A 68 -3.32 -4.61 3.96
C GLY A 68 -4.83 -4.73 4.17
N ASP A 69 -5.30 -5.79 4.83
CA ASP A 69 -6.74 -6.05 4.99
C ASP A 69 -7.47 -4.97 5.80
N LEU A 70 -6.94 -4.66 6.99
CA LEU A 70 -7.50 -3.65 7.88
C LEU A 70 -7.40 -2.25 7.25
N ALA A 71 -6.27 -1.93 6.62
CA ALA A 71 -6.07 -0.63 5.99
C ALA A 71 -6.97 -0.43 4.76
N THR A 72 -7.16 -1.46 3.94
CA THR A 72 -8.07 -1.42 2.79
C THR A 72 -9.51 -1.19 3.27
N THR A 73 -9.95 -1.96 4.26
CA THR A 73 -11.29 -1.79 4.85
C THR A 73 -11.47 -0.39 5.44
N ALA A 74 -10.49 0.08 6.21
CA ALA A 74 -10.52 1.41 6.80
C ALA A 74 -10.53 2.51 5.74
N ALA A 75 -9.71 2.40 4.68
CA ALA A 75 -9.67 3.37 3.59
C ALA A 75 -11.02 3.47 2.88
N ILE A 76 -11.67 2.34 2.60
CA ILE A 76 -13.01 2.29 1.98
C ILE A 76 -14.04 2.99 2.87
N VAL A 77 -14.18 2.54 4.12
CA VAL A 77 -15.22 3.07 5.04
C VAL A 77 -15.01 4.56 5.31
N ASN A 78 -13.77 4.98 5.57
CA ASN A 78 -13.43 6.37 5.86
C ASN A 78 -13.55 7.31 4.65
N SER A 79 -13.66 6.75 3.43
CA SER A 79 -13.85 7.52 2.21
C SER A 79 -15.32 7.74 1.85
N ILE A 80 -16.25 6.95 2.40
CA ILE A 80 -17.70 7.07 2.12
C ILE A 80 -18.22 8.52 2.22
N PRO A 81 -18.03 9.27 3.32
CA PRO A 81 -18.56 10.63 3.42
C PRO A 81 -17.87 11.58 2.44
N LYS A 82 -16.60 11.32 2.10
CA LYS A 82 -15.85 12.12 1.13
C LYS A 82 -16.35 11.90 -0.30
N VAL A 83 -16.68 10.66 -0.64
CA VAL A 83 -17.20 10.27 -1.96
C VAL A 83 -18.64 10.76 -2.16
N ILE A 84 -19.51 10.66 -1.14
CA ILE A 84 -20.90 11.16 -1.22
C ILE A 84 -20.94 12.66 -1.51
N ASN A 85 -19.98 13.42 -0.98
CA ASN A 85 -19.86 14.85 -1.17
C ASN A 85 -18.97 15.26 -2.38
N ALA A 86 -18.48 14.30 -3.16
CA ALA A 86 -17.64 14.57 -4.32
C ALA A 86 -18.49 15.00 -5.54
N PRO A 87 -17.90 15.74 -6.51
CA PRO A 87 -18.54 16.00 -7.78
C PRO A 87 -18.91 14.69 -8.51
N PRO A 88 -19.99 14.68 -9.31
CA PRO A 88 -20.37 13.51 -10.09
C PRO A 88 -19.29 13.16 -11.13
N GLY A 89 -19.02 11.87 -11.29
CA GLY A 89 -18.05 11.34 -12.26
C GLY A 89 -17.09 10.33 -11.63
N LEU A 90 -16.07 9.94 -12.40
CA LEU A 90 -14.97 9.13 -11.90
C LEU A 90 -13.97 10.04 -11.18
N VAL A 91 -13.88 9.89 -9.86
CA VAL A 91 -12.92 10.62 -9.01
C VAL A 91 -11.87 9.66 -8.45
N THR A 92 -10.69 10.19 -8.13
CA THR A 92 -9.57 9.44 -7.55
C THR A 92 -9.24 9.93 -6.14
N MET A 93 -8.37 9.21 -5.43
CA MET A 93 -7.90 9.62 -4.09
C MET A 93 -7.22 11.00 -4.08
N LYS A 94 -6.68 11.45 -5.23
CA LYS A 94 -6.08 12.79 -5.38
C LYS A 94 -7.13 13.90 -5.40
N ASP A 95 -8.35 13.59 -5.81
CA ASP A 95 -9.45 14.55 -5.98
C ASP A 95 -10.30 14.68 -4.70
N LEU A 96 -10.19 13.72 -3.78
CA LEU A 96 -10.89 13.72 -2.50
C LEU A 96 -10.09 14.47 -1.41
N PRO A 97 -10.75 14.96 -0.35
CA PRO A 97 -10.06 15.41 0.86
C PRO A 97 -9.14 14.32 1.43
N LEU A 98 -8.08 14.73 2.13
CA LEU A 98 -7.11 13.81 2.72
C LEU A 98 -7.78 12.69 3.52
N PRO A 99 -7.31 11.43 3.40
CA PRO A 99 -7.82 10.33 4.21
C PRO A 99 -7.76 10.65 5.70
N SER A 100 -8.84 10.36 6.41
CA SER A 100 -8.98 10.62 7.84
C SER A 100 -9.86 9.55 8.47
N ALA A 101 -9.57 9.17 9.72
CA ALA A 101 -10.47 8.28 10.45
C ALA A 101 -11.86 8.92 10.62
N THR A 102 -12.90 8.10 10.55
CA THR A 102 -14.30 8.51 10.79
C THR A 102 -14.78 7.79 12.06
N PRO A 103 -14.42 8.30 13.25
CA PRO A 103 -14.64 7.60 14.52
C PRO A 103 -16.09 7.63 14.99
N GLU A 104 -16.93 8.47 14.38
CA GLU A 104 -18.33 8.67 14.75
C GLU A 104 -19.29 8.07 13.72
N ASP A 105 -20.54 7.86 14.13
CA ASP A 105 -21.60 7.34 13.25
C ASP A 105 -21.92 8.34 12.13
N MET A 106 -21.59 7.94 10.89
CA MET A 106 -21.76 8.75 9.68
C MET A 106 -23.22 9.07 9.32
N ARG A 107 -24.20 8.49 10.01
CA ARG A 107 -25.63 8.84 9.84
C ARG A 107 -26.08 9.99 10.74
N LYS A 108 -25.27 10.35 11.75
CA LYS A 108 -25.59 11.37 12.76
C LYS A 108 -24.90 12.71 12.49
N THR A 109 -24.21 12.83 11.36
CA THR A 109 -23.47 14.01 10.93
C THR A 109 -24.20 14.74 9.81
#